data_AF-A0A6I7PL90-F1
#
_entry.id   AF-A0A6I7PL90-F1
#
_cell.length_a   1.000
_cell.length_b   1.000
_cell.length_c   1.000
_cell.angle_alpha   90.00
_cell.angle_beta   90.00
_cell.angle_gamma   90.00
#
_symmetry.space_group_name_H-M   'P 1'
#
loop_
_entity.id
_entity.type
_entity.pdbx_description
1 polymer ?
#
loop_
_entity_poly.entity_id
_entity_poly.type
_entity_poly.pdbx_seq_one_letter_code
_entity_poly.pdbx_strand_id
1 'polypeptide(L)'
;MLFRTPRGGSRAGRGGCVTGAPVMRARMRGLGVRRVGTDQGLRGAGRIDSVLKRILDIPEGERGAVIAGPSSKRDARRESRLLVQSIDCNRGRVLDISSRGMRVISRTRWKEGEMLPVTLRSGAMRVTTPARCVWARREGWFSWVIGVAFEHATDEQRRRVGDIASAHTQRAAA
;
A
#
# COMPACT_ATOMS: atom_id res chain seq x y z
N MET A 1 24.62 -46.09 21.81
CA MET A 1 23.38 -46.01 22.63
C MET A 1 22.24 -45.58 21.73
N LEU A 2 21.29 -46.49 21.47
CA LEU A 2 20.12 -46.32 20.61
C LEU A 2 18.93 -45.90 21.46
N PHE A 3 18.39 -44.70 21.27
CA PHE A 3 17.09 -44.31 21.85
C PHE A 3 15.98 -44.47 20.81
N ARG A 4 15.09 -45.43 21.09
CA ARG A 4 13.83 -45.68 20.39
C ARG A 4 12.81 -44.58 20.71
N THR A 5 12.03 -44.22 19.69
CA THR A 5 10.81 -43.39 19.70
C THR A 5 9.68 -43.97 20.57
N PRO A 6 8.67 -43.14 20.92
CA PRO A 6 7.28 -43.57 20.83
C PRO A 6 6.52 -42.84 19.71
N ARG A 7 5.89 -43.66 18.86
CA ARG A 7 4.79 -43.29 17.96
C ARG A 7 3.52 -43.08 18.79
N GLY A 8 2.80 -42.00 18.54
CA GLY A 8 1.44 -41.79 19.03
C GLY A 8 0.87 -40.57 18.30
N GLY A 9 -0.37 -40.53 17.84
CA GLY A 9 -1.44 -41.51 17.82
C GLY A 9 -2.49 -40.96 16.86
N SER A 10 -3.12 -41.86 16.12
CA SER A 10 -4.15 -41.60 15.13
C SER A 10 -5.40 -40.96 15.78
N ARG A 11 -5.94 -39.90 15.19
CA ARG A 11 -7.37 -39.57 15.27
C ARG A 11 -7.90 -39.20 13.90
N ALA A 12 -8.45 -40.21 13.24
CA ALA A 12 -9.39 -40.06 12.15
C ALA A 12 -10.68 -39.43 12.68
N GLY A 13 -10.93 -38.17 12.36
CA GLY A 13 -12.24 -37.55 12.47
C GLY A 13 -12.92 -37.54 11.12
N ARG A 14 -13.79 -38.54 10.88
CA ARG A 14 -14.79 -38.52 9.80
C ARG A 14 -16.04 -37.80 10.32
N GLY A 15 -16.64 -36.96 9.49
CA GLY A 15 -17.91 -36.29 9.76
C GLY A 15 -17.84 -34.86 9.23
N GLY A 16 -18.69 -34.39 8.33
CA GLY A 16 -19.80 -35.02 7.63
C GLY A 16 -20.09 -34.23 6.36
N CYS A 17 -20.60 -34.92 5.35
CA CYS A 17 -21.14 -34.32 4.16
C CYS A 17 -22.44 -33.60 4.54
N VAL A 18 -22.51 -32.29 4.33
CA VAL A 18 -23.78 -31.55 4.29
C VAL A 18 -23.98 -31.08 2.86
N THR A 19 -24.82 -31.83 2.17
CA THR A 19 -25.46 -31.51 0.88
C THR A 19 -26.66 -30.60 1.12
N GLY A 20 -26.87 -29.64 0.21
CA GLY A 20 -28.09 -28.81 0.12
C GLY A 20 -27.81 -27.35 0.48
N ALA A 21 -28.21 -26.33 -0.26
CA ALA A 21 -29.29 -26.22 -1.23
C ALA A 21 -29.05 -25.00 -2.17
N PRO A 22 -29.94 -24.73 -3.15
CA PRO A 22 -29.62 -23.99 -4.37
C PRO A 22 -29.81 -22.47 -4.30
N VAL A 23 -29.06 -21.82 -5.19
CA VAL A 23 -29.35 -20.60 -5.97
C VAL A 23 -30.71 -19.94 -5.72
N MET A 24 -30.73 -18.81 -5.02
CA MET A 24 -31.75 -17.77 -5.23
C MET A 24 -31.13 -16.55 -5.92
N ARG A 25 -31.51 -16.38 -7.18
CA ARG A 25 -31.32 -15.15 -7.96
C ARG A 25 -32.31 -14.11 -7.44
N ALA A 26 -31.84 -13.09 -6.74
CA ALA A 26 -32.59 -11.85 -6.56
C ALA A 26 -32.24 -10.89 -7.71
N ARG A 27 -33.11 -10.86 -8.72
CA ARG A 27 -33.29 -9.71 -9.63
C ARG A 27 -34.21 -8.72 -8.92
N MET A 28 -33.80 -7.46 -8.75
CA MET A 28 -34.60 -6.22 -8.86
C MET A 28 -33.58 -5.05 -8.89
N ARG A 29 -33.41 -4.30 -10.00
CA ARG A 29 -34.21 -3.18 -10.53
C ARG A 29 -34.37 -2.01 -9.54
N GLY A 30 -33.93 -0.82 -9.97
CA GLY A 30 -34.22 0.48 -9.35
C GLY A 30 -33.00 1.40 -9.35
N LEU A 31 -32.63 2.03 -10.47
CA LEU A 31 -33.07 3.39 -10.86
C LEU A 31 -32.87 4.43 -9.73
N GLY A 32 -31.87 5.30 -9.90
CA GLY A 32 -31.65 6.44 -9.02
C GLY A 32 -30.43 7.28 -9.37
N VAL A 33 -30.10 7.48 -10.66
CA VAL A 33 -29.08 8.46 -11.06
C VAL A 33 -29.68 9.85 -10.94
N ARG A 34 -29.52 10.49 -9.77
CA ARG A 34 -29.70 11.94 -9.66
C ARG A 34 -28.40 12.60 -10.11
N ARG A 35 -28.41 13.18 -11.32
CA ARG A 35 -27.44 14.20 -11.71
C ARG A 35 -27.73 15.44 -10.86
N VAL A 36 -26.78 15.82 -10.02
CA VAL A 36 -26.80 17.11 -9.32
C VAL A 36 -25.70 17.98 -9.90
N GLY A 37 -26.13 19.04 -10.59
CA GLY A 37 -25.52 20.36 -10.68
C GLY A 37 -24.01 20.46 -10.89
N THR A 38 -23.60 20.56 -12.15
CA THR A 38 -22.46 21.40 -12.52
C THR A 38 -22.94 22.84 -12.64
N ASP A 39 -22.81 23.61 -11.57
CA ASP A 39 -22.77 25.06 -11.68
C ASP A 39 -22.21 25.65 -10.38
N GLN A 40 -21.00 26.20 -10.46
CA GLN A 40 -20.61 27.45 -9.80
C GLN A 40 -19.09 27.67 -9.92
N GLY A 41 -18.73 28.82 -10.50
CA GLY A 41 -17.71 29.65 -9.89
C GLY A 41 -16.32 29.64 -10.51
N LEU A 42 -16.21 29.93 -11.81
CA LEU A 42 -15.09 30.73 -12.30
C LEU A 42 -15.19 32.13 -11.66
N ARG A 43 -14.41 32.41 -10.61
CA ARG A 43 -14.01 33.76 -10.17
C ARG A 43 -12.92 33.64 -9.10
N GLY A 44 -11.67 33.80 -9.53
CA GLY A 44 -10.51 33.80 -8.63
C GLY A 44 -9.18 34.08 -9.33
N ALA A 45 -9.20 34.75 -10.49
CA ALA A 45 -7.99 35.32 -11.07
C ALA A 45 -7.73 36.66 -10.39
N GLY A 46 -6.92 36.66 -9.34
CA GLY A 46 -6.53 37.88 -8.66
C GLY A 46 -5.84 37.60 -7.33
N ARG A 47 -4.51 37.40 -7.39
CA ARG A 47 -3.49 37.68 -6.34
C ARG A 47 -2.25 36.81 -6.52
N ILE A 48 -1.56 36.92 -7.66
CA ILE A 48 -0.16 36.45 -7.77
C ILE A 48 0.79 37.61 -8.13
N ASP A 49 0.30 38.84 -8.29
CA ASP A 49 1.12 39.96 -8.79
C ASP A 49 1.86 40.80 -7.74
N SER A 50 1.79 40.49 -6.45
CA SER A 50 2.44 41.31 -5.42
C SER A 50 3.74 40.73 -4.83
N VAL A 51 4.08 39.47 -5.12
CA VAL A 51 5.34 38.86 -4.63
C VAL A 51 6.47 38.98 -5.66
N LEU A 52 6.14 39.03 -6.96
CA LEU A 52 7.13 39.12 -8.04
C LEU A 52 7.71 40.52 -8.27
N LYS A 53 7.12 41.58 -7.68
CA LYS A 53 7.59 42.95 -7.86
C LYS A 53 8.70 43.40 -6.90
N ARG A 54 9.12 42.54 -5.95
CA ARG A 54 10.25 42.82 -5.04
C ARG A 54 11.60 42.25 -5.49
N ILE A 55 11.64 41.51 -6.61
CA ILE A 55 12.88 40.85 -7.08
C ILE A 55 13.66 41.70 -8.10
N LEU A 56 13.11 42.82 -8.58
CA LEU A 56 13.71 43.60 -9.67
C LEU A 56 14.49 44.86 -9.26
N ASP A 57 14.72 45.09 -7.98
CA ASP A 57 15.63 46.15 -7.49
C ASP A 57 16.89 45.53 -6.85
N ILE A 58 17.60 44.67 -7.58
CA ILE A 58 18.94 44.21 -7.18
C ILE A 58 19.96 45.06 -7.94
N PRO A 59 20.78 45.89 -7.26
CA PRO A 59 21.84 46.67 -7.88
C PRO A 59 22.84 45.75 -8.59
N GLU A 60 23.32 46.16 -9.77
CA GLU A 60 24.10 45.35 -10.73
C GLU A 60 25.50 44.86 -10.24
N GLY A 61 25.81 44.98 -8.95
CA GLY A 61 27.14 44.70 -8.38
C GLY A 61 27.42 43.24 -8.01
N GLU A 62 26.44 42.34 -7.98
CA GLU A 62 26.63 40.96 -7.51
C GLU A 62 26.19 39.93 -8.56
N ARG A 63 26.86 39.90 -9.71
CA ARG A 63 26.77 38.77 -10.67
C ARG A 63 27.65 37.62 -10.21
N GLY A 64 27.25 37.00 -9.09
CA GLY A 64 27.84 35.79 -8.54
C GLY A 64 26.80 34.68 -8.43
N ALA A 65 26.65 33.91 -9.53
CA ALA A 65 26.17 32.53 -9.57
C ALA A 65 25.09 32.07 -8.56
N VAL A 66 23.82 32.00 -8.97
CA VAL A 66 22.92 30.89 -8.56
C VAL A 66 21.90 30.59 -9.67
N ILE A 67 22.14 29.53 -10.42
CA ILE A 67 21.13 28.85 -11.23
C ILE A 67 20.31 27.97 -10.26
N ALA A 68 19.09 28.39 -9.91
CA ALA A 68 18.09 27.49 -9.32
C ALA A 68 16.69 28.08 -9.53
N GLY A 69 16.07 27.75 -10.67
CA GLY A 69 14.64 28.02 -10.88
C GLY A 69 13.80 27.23 -9.87
N PRO A 70 12.69 27.79 -9.33
CA PRO A 70 11.84 27.07 -8.39
C PRO A 70 10.98 26.03 -9.13
N SER A 71 11.52 24.84 -9.37
CA SER A 71 10.71 23.68 -9.75
C SER A 71 10.07 23.04 -8.51
N SER A 72 9.24 23.79 -7.78
CA SER A 72 8.51 23.28 -6.62
C SER A 72 7.31 22.44 -7.05
N LYS A 73 7.52 21.36 -7.80
CA LYS A 73 6.61 20.22 -7.74
C LYS A 73 6.88 19.56 -6.39
N ARG A 74 6.13 19.98 -5.36
CA ARG A 74 6.11 19.25 -4.08
C ARG A 74 5.70 17.83 -4.41
N ASP A 75 6.66 16.90 -4.37
CA ASP A 75 6.40 15.49 -4.49
C ASP A 75 5.36 15.12 -3.43
N ALA A 76 4.13 14.82 -3.87
CA ALA A 76 2.99 14.56 -3.00
C ALA A 76 3.13 13.25 -2.18
N ARG A 77 4.31 12.62 -2.21
CA ARG A 77 4.65 11.43 -1.43
C ARG A 77 5.37 11.89 -0.17
N ARG A 78 4.60 12.23 0.87
CA ARG A 78 5.10 12.57 2.22
C ARG A 78 5.86 11.43 2.92
N GLU A 79 5.95 10.24 2.33
CA GLU A 79 6.52 9.05 2.98
C GLU A 79 7.35 8.26 1.97
N SER A 80 8.62 8.02 2.30
CA SER A 80 9.58 7.29 1.47
C SER A 80 9.19 5.82 1.36
N ARG A 81 9.17 5.27 0.14
CA ARG A 81 8.94 3.84 -0.12
C ARG A 81 10.28 3.15 -0.33
N LEU A 82 10.56 2.13 0.47
CA LEU A 82 11.84 1.43 0.49
C LEU A 82 11.74 0.15 -0.33
N LEU A 83 12.67 -0.08 -1.25
CA LEU A 83 12.73 -1.34 -1.99
C LEU A 83 13.29 -2.44 -1.09
N VAL A 84 12.56 -3.55 -0.92
CA VAL A 84 12.97 -4.61 0.01
C VAL A 84 13.00 -5.97 -0.68
N GLN A 85 14.16 -6.65 -0.67
CA GLN A 85 14.31 -7.96 -1.29
C GLN A 85 14.12 -9.15 -0.34
N SER A 86 14.02 -8.91 0.97
CA SER A 86 14.10 -9.97 2.00
C SER A 86 12.93 -10.00 3.00
N ILE A 87 11.78 -9.40 2.65
CA ILE A 87 10.53 -9.54 3.41
C ILE A 87 9.67 -10.60 2.75
N ASP A 88 9.34 -11.64 3.51
CA ASP A 88 8.37 -12.64 3.11
C ASP A 88 6.96 -12.14 3.39
N CYS A 89 6.08 -12.25 2.38
CA CYS A 89 4.67 -11.94 2.51
C CYS A 89 3.83 -13.12 2.01
N ASN A 90 2.82 -13.52 2.79
CA ASN A 90 1.93 -14.62 2.41
C ASN A 90 1.11 -14.36 1.13
N ARG A 91 1.12 -13.13 0.61
CA ARG A 91 0.40 -12.71 -0.60
C ARG A 91 1.28 -12.56 -1.83
N GLY A 92 2.60 -12.64 -1.68
CA GLY A 92 3.54 -12.51 -2.79
C GLY A 92 4.85 -11.84 -2.39
N ARG A 93 5.57 -11.31 -3.38
CA ARG A 93 6.84 -10.62 -3.17
C ARG A 93 6.62 -9.15 -2.84
N VAL A 94 7.14 -8.67 -1.72
CA VAL A 94 7.07 -7.24 -1.37
C VAL A 94 8.00 -6.46 -2.30
N LEU A 95 7.49 -5.40 -2.92
CA LEU A 95 8.27 -4.45 -3.72
C LEU A 95 8.73 -3.29 -2.88
N ASP A 96 7.80 -2.69 -2.14
CA ASP A 96 8.10 -1.68 -1.13
C ASP A 96 7.14 -1.75 0.04
N ILE A 97 7.56 -1.18 1.16
CA ILE A 97 6.78 -1.11 2.39
C ILE A 97 6.94 0.25 3.06
N SER A 98 5.89 0.68 3.75
CA SER A 98 5.82 1.89 4.58
C SER A 98 4.96 1.62 5.81
N SER A 99 4.82 2.60 6.70
CA SER A 99 3.96 2.53 7.89
C SER A 99 2.46 2.35 7.57
N ARG A 100 2.01 2.83 6.40
CA ARG A 100 0.59 2.86 6.00
C ARG A 100 0.20 1.82 4.96
N GLY A 101 1.16 1.22 4.27
CA GLY A 101 0.87 0.31 3.18
C GLY A 101 2.11 -0.23 2.50
N MET A 102 1.91 -1.00 1.44
CA MET A 102 2.98 -1.65 0.69
C MET A 102 2.57 -1.93 -0.75
N ARG A 103 3.55 -2.20 -1.62
CA ARG A 103 3.32 -2.82 -2.93
C ARG A 103 3.77 -4.28 -2.92
N VAL A 104 2.94 -5.17 -3.46
CA VAL A 104 3.24 -6.60 -3.56
C VAL A 104 3.04 -7.09 -5.00
N ILE A 105 3.96 -7.93 -5.48
CA ILE A 105 3.77 -8.73 -6.70
C ILE A 105 3.13 -10.05 -6.31
N SER A 106 1.97 -10.36 -6.91
CA SER A 106 1.26 -11.62 -6.73
C SER A 106 0.92 -12.27 -8.07
N ARG A 107 0.73 -13.59 -8.06
CA ARG A 107 0.14 -14.33 -9.21
C ARG A 107 -1.38 -14.18 -9.27
N THR A 108 -2.00 -13.93 -8.13
CA THR A 108 -3.46 -13.82 -8.00
C THR A 108 -3.87 -12.36 -7.93
N ARG A 109 -4.87 -11.97 -8.73
CA ARG A 109 -5.45 -10.63 -8.69
C ARG A 109 -6.22 -10.41 -7.39
N TRP A 110 -6.00 -9.26 -6.74
CA TRP A 110 -6.91 -8.72 -5.72
C TRP A 110 -7.93 -7.77 -6.33
N LYS A 111 -9.18 -7.87 -5.90
CA LYS A 111 -10.20 -6.89 -6.29
C LYS A 111 -9.96 -5.60 -5.54
N GLU A 112 -10.13 -4.46 -6.21
CA GLU A 112 -10.03 -3.17 -5.53
C GLU A 112 -11.11 -3.06 -4.44
N GLY A 113 -10.74 -2.54 -3.27
CA GLY A 113 -11.58 -2.51 -2.07
C GLY A 113 -11.61 -3.82 -1.27
N GLU A 114 -11.05 -4.92 -1.79
CA GLU A 114 -11.02 -6.21 -1.07
C GLU A 114 -10.15 -6.12 0.18
N MET A 115 -10.69 -6.60 1.30
CA MET A 115 -10.04 -6.64 2.61
C MET A 115 -9.50 -8.03 2.89
N LEU A 116 -8.18 -8.16 3.05
CA LEU A 116 -7.52 -9.44 3.27
C LEU A 116 -6.41 -9.32 4.33
N PRO A 117 -6.20 -10.36 5.16
CA PRO A 117 -5.07 -10.39 6.06
C PRO A 117 -3.77 -10.56 5.28
N VAL A 118 -2.80 -9.72 5.61
CA VAL A 118 -1.41 -9.77 5.14
C VAL A 118 -0.53 -10.14 6.33
N THR A 119 0.32 -11.15 6.15
CA THR A 119 1.36 -11.52 7.11
C THR A 119 2.71 -11.21 6.52
N LEU A 120 3.47 -10.35 7.20
CA LEU A 120 4.85 -10.00 6.90
C LEU A 120 5.79 -10.74 7.84
N ARG A 121 6.89 -11.25 7.28
CA ARG A 121 7.95 -11.94 8.04
C ARG A 121 9.32 -11.41 7.63
N SER A 122 10.17 -11.19 8.64
CA SER A 122 11.56 -10.78 8.48
C SER A 122 12.38 -11.37 9.63
N GLY A 123 13.15 -12.43 9.35
CA GLY A 123 13.84 -13.18 10.40
C GLY A 123 12.86 -13.74 11.44
N ALA A 124 13.08 -13.42 12.73
CA ALA A 124 12.19 -13.80 13.83
C ALA A 124 10.93 -12.93 13.94
N MET A 125 10.89 -11.76 13.27
CA MET A 125 9.77 -10.85 13.35
C MET A 125 8.62 -11.31 12.45
N ARG A 126 7.41 -11.30 13.01
CA ARG A 126 6.17 -11.59 12.28
C ARG A 126 5.07 -10.62 12.72
N VAL A 127 4.33 -10.09 11.74
CA VAL A 127 3.14 -9.28 11.98
C VAL A 127 2.06 -9.64 10.97
N THR A 128 0.83 -9.81 11.43
CA THR A 128 -0.35 -9.97 10.59
C THR A 128 -1.23 -8.75 10.77
N THR A 129 -1.62 -8.10 9.68
CA THR A 129 -2.48 -6.91 9.71
C THR A 129 -3.55 -6.98 8.61
N PRO A 130 -4.74 -6.39 8.83
CA PRO A 130 -5.74 -6.28 7.78
C PRO A 130 -5.27 -5.28 6.72
N ALA A 131 -5.42 -5.63 5.44
CA ALA A 131 -5.04 -4.74 4.35
C ALA A 131 -6.15 -4.65 3.31
N ARG A 132 -6.42 -3.43 2.84
CA ARG A 132 -7.31 -3.16 1.71
C ARG A 132 -6.51 -3.07 0.43
N CYS A 133 -6.98 -3.74 -0.62
CA CYS A 133 -6.50 -3.49 -1.97
C CYS A 133 -6.93 -2.09 -2.43
N VAL A 134 -5.97 -1.18 -2.65
CA VAL A 134 -6.23 0.19 -3.14
C VAL A 134 -6.25 0.22 -4.66
N TRP A 135 -5.40 -0.57 -5.31
CA TRP A 135 -5.38 -0.74 -6.76
C TRP A 135 -4.65 -2.03 -7.11
N ALA A 136 -4.97 -2.60 -8.26
CA ALA A 136 -4.26 -3.74 -8.83
C ALA A 136 -4.06 -3.54 -10.33
N ARG A 137 -2.82 -3.70 -10.81
CA ARG A 137 -2.49 -3.64 -12.24
C ARG A 137 -1.72 -4.89 -12.64
N ARG A 138 -1.96 -5.38 -13.86
CA ARG A 138 -1.20 -6.49 -14.41
C ARG A 138 0.19 -5.98 -14.81
N GLU A 139 1.23 -6.73 -14.49
CA GLU A 139 2.61 -6.46 -14.89
C GLU A 139 3.16 -7.75 -15.52
N GLY A 140 3.39 -7.75 -16.83
CA GLY A 140 3.69 -8.96 -17.60
C GLY A 140 2.50 -9.90 -17.78
N TRP A 141 2.77 -11.15 -18.13
CA TRP A 141 1.72 -12.11 -18.52
C TRP A 141 1.11 -12.85 -17.32
N PHE A 142 1.81 -13.00 -16.20
CA PHE A 142 1.37 -13.84 -15.08
C PHE A 142 1.49 -13.18 -13.70
N SER A 143 1.73 -11.87 -13.64
CA SER A 143 1.91 -11.14 -12.39
C SER A 143 1.02 -9.91 -12.29
N TRP A 144 0.67 -9.59 -11.06
CA TRP A 144 -0.08 -8.41 -10.67
C TRP A 144 0.75 -7.63 -9.66
N VAL A 145 0.89 -6.33 -9.89
CA VAL A 145 1.34 -5.40 -8.84
C VAL A 145 0.10 -4.87 -8.15
N ILE A 146 0.07 -5.02 -6.84
CA ILE A 146 -1.05 -4.67 -5.99
C ILE A 146 -0.56 -3.65 -4.97
N GLY A 147 -1.20 -2.48 -4.94
CA GLY A 147 -1.02 -1.51 -3.87
C GLY A 147 -2.02 -1.78 -2.76
N VAL A 148 -1.52 -1.96 -1.53
CA VAL A 148 -2.37 -2.23 -0.37
C VAL A 148 -2.16 -1.19 0.70
N ALA A 149 -3.24 -0.84 1.40
CA ALA A 149 -3.23 0.01 2.58
C ALA A 149 -3.53 -0.83 3.82
N PHE A 150 -2.79 -0.62 4.90
CA PHE A 150 -3.05 -1.27 6.18
C PHE A 150 -4.21 -0.56 6.87
N GLU A 151 -5.36 -1.23 6.93
CA GLU A 151 -6.57 -0.69 7.53
C GLU A 151 -6.86 -1.41 8.84
N HIS A 152 -7.33 -0.64 9.84
CA HIS A 152 -7.57 -1.15 11.19
C HIS A 152 -6.35 -1.82 11.86
N ALA A 153 -5.15 -1.48 11.41
CA ALA A 153 -3.92 -1.92 12.05
C ALA A 153 -3.79 -1.28 13.44
N THR A 154 -3.58 -2.10 14.48
CA THR A 154 -3.31 -1.60 15.84
C THR A 154 -1.98 -0.84 15.87
N ASP A 155 -1.77 0.02 16.86
CA ASP A 155 -0.51 0.75 16.99
C ASP A 155 0.69 -0.20 17.17
N GLU A 156 0.49 -1.33 17.86
CA GLU A 156 1.49 -2.39 17.95
C GLU A 156 1.82 -2.99 16.57
N GLN A 157 0.80 -3.28 15.75
CA GLN A 157 1.01 -3.80 14.40
C GLN A 157 1.75 -2.78 13.52
N ARG A 158 1.37 -1.49 13.58
CA ARG A 158 2.04 -0.41 12.83
C ARG A 158 3.49 -0.26 13.26
N ARG A 159 3.78 -0.32 14.57
CA ARG A 159 5.15 -0.31 15.09
C ARG A 159 5.95 -1.49 14.54
N ARG A 160 5.43 -2.71 14.64
CA ARG A 160 6.12 -3.91 14.10
C ARG A 160 6.35 -3.84 12.60
N VAL A 161 5.41 -3.29 11.83
CA VAL A 161 5.58 -3.03 10.39
C VAL A 161 6.71 -2.01 10.16
N GLY A 162 6.75 -0.93 10.94
CA GLY A 162 7.81 0.08 10.90
C GLY A 162 9.18 -0.49 11.25
N ASP A 163 9.26 -1.35 12.26
CA ASP A 163 10.49 -2.04 12.67
C ASP A 163 11.01 -2.95 11.55
N ILE A 164 10.12 -3.73 10.91
CA ILE A 164 10.46 -4.54 9.75
C ILE A 164 10.99 -3.65 8.61
N ALA A 165 10.29 -2.56 8.27
CA ALA A 165 10.72 -1.65 7.20
C ALA A 165 12.09 -1.01 7.49
N SER A 166 12.33 -0.59 8.74
CA SER A 166 13.58 0.05 9.17
C SER A 166 14.76 -0.92 9.12
N ALA A 167 14.57 -2.18 9.55
CA ALA A 167 15.60 -3.21 9.52
C ALA A 167 16.14 -3.49 8.11
N HIS A 168 15.31 -3.36 7.07
CA HIS A 168 15.74 -3.54 5.68
C HIS A 168 16.33 -2.29 5.04
N THR A 169 15.98 -1.10 5.55
CA THR A 169 16.61 0.16 5.12
C THR A 169 18.09 0.18 5.43
N GLN A 170 18.44 -0.23 6.66
CA GLN A 170 19.84 -0.26 7.12
C GLN A 170 20.71 -1.22 6.29
N ARG A 171 20.14 -2.33 5.82
CA ARG A 171 20.86 -3.30 4.97
C ARG A 171 21.07 -2.83 3.54
N ALA A 172 20.20 -1.98 3.02
CA ALA A 172 20.36 -1.44 1.66
C ALA A 172 21.42 -0.33 1.59
N ALA A 173 21.78 0.25 2.73
CA ALA A 173 22.78 1.32 2.84
C ALA A 173 24.19 0.82 3.19
N ALA A 174 24.33 -0.45 3.57
CA ALA A 174 25.60 -1.11 3.89
C ALA A 174 26.11 -1.90 2.68
#